data_AF-A0A0B7FQA3-F1
#
_entry.id   AF-A0A0B7FQA3-F1
#
_cell.length_a   1.000
_cell.length_b   1.000
_cell.length_c   1.000
_cell.angle_alpha   90.00
_cell.angle_beta   90.00
_cell.angle_gamma   90.00
#
_symmetry.space_group_name_H-M   'P 1'
#
loop_
_entity.id
_entity.type
_entity.pdbx_description
1 polymer ?
#
loop_
_entity_poly.entity_id
_entity_poly.type
_entity_poly.pdbx_seq_one_letter_code
_entity_poly.pdbx_strand_id
1 'polypeptide(L)'
;MPFTPVQTLIGASMLGISAYHVLILNGGVLGISGFAHRTTSWAIFKSRQLTSTSAPKDETSDDANANPDPDHLALLSMAGLLAGGLALGFFYRPAESQLQAQLVDMYSIASVTLAQGAGLVLAGFLVGLGSKLSNGCTSGHMLCGVSRLAPRSLVATATFFPFAVLAHLLLGRLPAFSFDLVTEGPVGQPTWQAVLVLQLPILFYRYGAAFINGLAGERYARQVVAFATSFQFALGLIVSGMLRPSKILNFLQITPAAMKDGSWDPSLAMIILAGILPQALVWVASLRKYVRQSGTRPAFAEKWSIPIPGPEWRKGIDARLIIGAALFGTGWGMCGICPGPAAVLLGAGMSGGMDGCGLWRVVIWIVGFVSGGLAGHVL
;
A
#
# COMPACT_ATOMS: atom_id res chain seq x y z
N MET A 1 -11.36 -19.70 -12.04
CA MET A 1 -10.78 -19.23 -10.75
C MET A 1 -11.93 -18.88 -9.81
N PRO A 2 -11.79 -19.04 -8.47
CA PRO A 2 -12.86 -18.67 -7.55
C PRO A 2 -13.04 -17.15 -7.52
N PHE A 3 -14.25 -16.69 -7.89
CA PHE A 3 -14.65 -15.31 -7.73
C PHE A 3 -14.90 -15.03 -6.24
N THR A 4 -14.16 -14.09 -5.63
CA THR A 4 -14.16 -13.81 -4.19
C THR A 4 -14.62 -12.37 -3.87
N PRO A 5 -15.85 -11.97 -4.28
CA PRO A 5 -16.30 -10.59 -4.17
C PRO A 5 -16.48 -10.15 -2.72
N VAL A 6 -17.04 -11.00 -1.86
CA VAL A 6 -17.38 -10.64 -0.47
C VAL A 6 -16.12 -10.36 0.34
N GLN A 7 -15.14 -11.26 0.27
CA GLN A 7 -13.85 -11.08 0.94
C GLN A 7 -13.15 -9.79 0.46
N THR A 8 -13.15 -9.56 -0.85
CA THR A 8 -12.54 -8.36 -1.44
C THR A 8 -13.26 -7.09 -1.01
N LEU A 9 -14.59 -7.13 -0.93
CA LEU A 9 -15.44 -6.03 -0.49
C LEU A 9 -15.20 -5.66 0.98
N ILE A 10 -15.08 -6.66 1.86
CA ILE A 10 -14.74 -6.45 3.28
C ILE A 10 -13.37 -5.81 3.40
N GLY A 11 -12.33 -6.40 2.79
CA GLY A 11 -10.98 -5.85 2.83
C GLY A 11 -10.92 -4.44 2.24
N ALA A 12 -11.61 -4.20 1.13
CA ALA A 12 -11.74 -2.88 0.51
C ALA A 12 -12.35 -1.84 1.45
N SER A 13 -13.39 -2.20 2.21
CA SER A 13 -13.97 -1.31 3.21
C SER A 13 -12.95 -0.92 4.28
N MET A 14 -12.12 -1.86 4.74
CA MET A 14 -11.06 -1.61 5.73
C MET A 14 -9.97 -0.68 5.18
N LEU A 15 -9.56 -0.90 3.92
CA LEU A 15 -8.63 -0.02 3.22
C LEU A 15 -9.19 1.40 3.11
N GLY A 16 -10.48 1.53 2.80
CA GLY A 16 -11.09 2.84 2.65
C GLY A 16 -11.27 3.59 3.97
N ILE A 17 -11.70 2.87 5.01
CA ILE A 17 -11.83 3.39 6.37
C ILE A 17 -10.49 3.87 6.93
N SER A 18 -9.43 3.08 6.78
CA SER A 18 -8.09 3.45 7.27
C SER A 18 -7.55 4.67 6.52
N ALA A 19 -7.69 4.74 5.20
CA ALA A 19 -7.32 5.90 4.39
C ALA A 19 -8.08 7.17 4.83
N TYR A 20 -9.39 7.07 5.08
CA TYR A 20 -10.21 8.17 5.57
C TYR A 20 -9.74 8.68 6.95
N HIS A 21 -9.41 7.78 7.88
CA HIS A 21 -8.96 8.18 9.21
C HIS A 21 -7.57 8.81 9.21
N VAL A 22 -6.64 8.34 8.37
CA VAL A 22 -5.35 9.04 8.18
C VAL A 22 -5.57 10.46 7.69
N LEU A 23 -6.52 10.67 6.78
CA LEU A 23 -6.84 11.99 6.28
C LEU A 23 -7.40 12.90 7.38
N ILE A 24 -8.43 12.46 8.11
CA ILE A 24 -9.10 13.27 9.13
C ILE A 24 -8.23 13.52 10.36
N LEU A 25 -7.51 12.50 10.81
CA LEU A 25 -6.76 12.57 12.07
C LEU A 25 -5.39 13.21 11.86
N ASN A 26 -4.65 12.79 10.83
CA ASN A 26 -3.28 13.24 10.59
C ASN A 26 -3.17 14.31 9.48
N GLY A 27 -4.27 14.61 8.78
CA GLY A 27 -4.31 15.64 7.74
C GLY A 27 -3.67 15.24 6.41
N GLY A 28 -3.27 13.98 6.26
CA GLY A 28 -2.40 13.52 5.18
C GLY A 28 -2.99 12.42 4.31
N VAL A 29 -2.16 11.83 3.47
CA VAL A 29 -2.53 10.75 2.54
C VAL A 29 -1.68 9.52 2.84
N LEU A 30 -2.30 8.35 2.83
CA LEU A 30 -1.61 7.08 2.99
C LEU A 30 -0.91 6.68 1.67
N GLY A 31 0.26 7.28 1.44
CA GLY A 31 1.14 7.00 0.30
C GLY A 31 2.27 6.05 0.68
N ILE A 32 2.04 4.74 0.51
CA ILE A 32 2.98 3.71 0.99
C ILE A 32 4.36 3.84 0.34
N SER A 33 4.43 4.11 -0.97
CA SER A 33 5.72 4.31 -1.64
C SER A 33 6.47 5.53 -1.10
N GLY A 34 5.76 6.60 -0.77
CA GLY A 34 6.33 7.80 -0.16
C GLY A 34 6.90 7.51 1.23
N PHE A 35 6.21 6.70 2.03
CA PHE A 35 6.72 6.25 3.33
C PHE A 35 7.92 5.33 3.19
N ALA A 36 7.88 4.38 2.26
CA ALA A 36 8.99 3.47 2.00
C ALA A 36 10.25 4.22 1.57
N HIS A 37 10.16 5.12 0.58
CA HIS A 37 11.31 5.91 0.11
C HIS A 37 11.91 6.79 1.21
N ARG A 38 11.08 7.45 2.03
CA ARG A 38 11.54 8.25 3.18
C ARG A 38 12.29 7.37 4.19
N THR A 39 11.70 6.25 4.59
CA THR A 39 12.33 5.28 5.49
C THR A 39 13.67 4.77 4.97
N THR A 40 13.75 4.41 3.68
CA THR A 40 15.01 3.95 3.06
C THR A 40 16.06 5.07 3.06
N SER A 41 15.69 6.30 2.67
CA SER A 41 16.63 7.42 2.64
C SER A 41 17.19 7.76 4.02
N TRP A 42 16.35 7.74 5.05
CA TRP A 42 16.75 7.94 6.44
C TRP A 42 17.68 6.83 6.94
N ALA A 43 17.36 5.57 6.65
CA ALA A 43 18.19 4.43 7.05
C ALA A 43 19.59 4.48 6.41
N ILE A 44 19.66 4.83 5.11
CA ILE A 44 20.94 5.00 4.40
C ILE A 44 21.74 6.16 4.99
N PHE A 45 21.10 7.30 5.28
CA PHE A 45 21.75 8.45 5.90
C PHE A 45 22.32 8.10 7.29
N LYS A 46 21.50 7.47 8.15
CA LYS A 46 21.91 7.05 9.49
C LYS A 46 23.04 6.03 9.45
N SER A 47 22.99 5.07 8.52
CA SER A 47 24.07 4.10 8.30
C SER A 47 25.37 4.80 7.90
N ARG A 48 25.31 5.80 7.00
CA ARG A 48 26.48 6.61 6.60
C ARG A 48 27.08 7.40 7.77
N GLN A 49 26.24 7.96 8.64
CA GLN A 49 26.68 8.64 9.87
C GLN A 49 27.40 7.66 10.83
N LEU A 50 26.85 6.47 11.04
CA LEU A 50 27.46 5.46 11.92
C LEU A 50 28.80 4.93 11.38
N THR A 51 28.96 4.86 10.05
CA THR A 51 30.24 4.50 9.41
C THR A 51 31.24 5.66 9.32
N SER A 52 30.79 6.90 9.52
CA SER A 52 31.62 8.11 9.52
C SER A 52 31.90 8.53 10.96
N THR A 53 32.81 7.84 11.65
CA THR A 53 33.36 8.32 12.92
C THR A 53 34.13 9.61 12.70
N SER A 54 33.51 10.77 12.99
CA SER A 54 34.16 11.92 13.64
C SER A 54 33.18 13.09 13.81
N ALA A 55 32.90 13.40 15.08
CA ALA A 55 32.57 14.69 15.70
C ALA A 55 31.25 14.66 16.51
N PRO A 56 31.28 14.96 17.82
CA PRO A 56 30.08 15.09 18.63
C PRO A 56 29.36 16.39 18.25
N LYS A 57 28.06 16.31 17.96
CA LYS A 57 27.17 17.47 18.05
C LYS A 57 26.42 17.36 19.37
N ASP A 58 26.57 18.39 20.19
CA ASP A 58 25.71 18.68 21.35
C ASP A 58 24.25 18.58 20.93
N GLU A 59 23.56 17.51 21.34
CA GLU A 59 22.10 17.42 21.32
C GLU A 59 21.59 17.89 22.69
N THR A 60 21.66 19.20 22.93
CA THR A 60 20.84 19.85 23.96
C THR A 60 19.73 20.65 23.28
N SER A 61 18.62 19.97 23.00
CA SER A 61 17.30 20.60 22.95
C SER A 61 16.23 19.50 23.12
N ASP A 62 15.89 19.23 24.38
CA ASP A 62 14.66 18.56 24.78
C ASP A 62 13.45 19.43 24.38
N ASP A 63 13.11 19.45 23.09
CA ASP A 63 11.82 19.95 22.63
C ASP A 63 10.78 18.84 22.76
N ALA A 64 10.36 18.58 23.99
CA ALA A 64 9.27 17.64 24.31
C ALA A 64 7.96 17.98 23.55
N ASN A 65 7.81 19.24 23.09
CA ASN A 65 6.65 19.75 22.36
C ASN A 65 6.84 19.93 20.84
N ALA A 66 7.97 19.52 20.25
CA ALA A 66 8.12 19.56 18.80
C ALA A 66 7.20 18.52 18.12
N ASN A 67 6.45 18.96 17.12
CA ASN A 67 5.63 18.10 16.24
C ASN A 67 6.53 16.99 15.66
N PRO A 68 6.16 15.70 15.70
CA PRO A 68 7.08 14.64 15.28
C PRO A 68 7.42 14.80 13.80
N ASP A 69 8.71 14.68 13.46
CA ASP A 69 9.17 14.87 12.09
C ASP A 69 8.40 13.97 11.11
N PRO A 70 8.11 14.45 9.89
CA PRO A 70 7.38 13.69 8.88
C PRO A 70 8.02 12.33 8.54
N ASP A 71 9.31 12.16 8.82
CA ASP A 71 10.04 10.91 8.65
C ASP A 71 9.73 9.88 9.76
N HIS A 72 9.52 10.32 11.01
CA HIS A 72 9.12 9.43 12.11
C HIS A 72 7.72 8.85 11.89
N LEU A 73 6.78 9.62 11.35
CA LEU A 73 5.45 9.11 11.03
C LEU A 73 5.50 8.08 9.90
N ALA A 74 6.34 8.32 8.88
CA ALA A 74 6.55 7.38 7.79
C ALA A 74 7.10 6.03 8.30
N LEU A 75 8.09 6.09 9.20
CA LEU A 75 8.66 4.92 9.87
C LEU A 75 7.60 4.15 10.66
N LEU A 76 6.80 4.84 11.48
CA LEU A 76 5.71 4.21 12.25
C LEU A 76 4.63 3.61 11.37
N SER A 77 4.29 4.25 10.24
CA SER A 77 3.36 3.67 9.26
C SER A 77 3.92 2.40 8.61
N MET A 78 5.22 2.37 8.27
CA MET A 78 5.86 1.15 7.78
C MET A 78 5.93 0.07 8.85
N ALA A 79 6.23 0.43 10.10
CA ALA A 79 6.19 -0.48 11.23
C ALA A 79 4.78 -1.07 11.42
N GLY A 80 3.72 -0.28 11.24
CA GLY A 80 2.33 -0.75 11.27
C GLY A 80 2.02 -1.75 10.15
N LEU A 81 2.48 -1.51 8.92
CA LEU A 81 2.33 -2.46 7.82
C LEU A 81 3.07 -3.78 8.09
N LEU A 82 4.33 -3.70 8.55
CA LEU A 82 5.14 -4.86 8.91
C LEU A 82 4.54 -5.64 10.08
N ALA A 83 4.02 -4.95 11.10
CA ALA A 83 3.33 -5.55 12.23
C ALA A 83 2.06 -6.29 11.79
N GLY A 84 1.30 -5.75 10.83
CA GLY A 84 0.16 -6.46 10.23
C GLY A 84 0.60 -7.72 9.50
N GLY A 85 1.75 -7.69 8.83
CA GLY A 85 2.41 -8.85 8.24
C GLY A 85 2.84 -9.90 9.27
N LEU A 86 3.53 -9.47 10.33
CA LEU A 86 3.95 -10.35 11.43
C LEU A 86 2.74 -11.04 12.08
N ALA A 87 1.67 -10.28 12.33
CA ALA A 87 0.42 -10.83 12.85
C ALA A 87 -0.17 -11.86 11.88
N LEU A 88 -0.18 -11.59 10.57
CA LEU A 88 -0.58 -12.58 9.58
C LEU A 88 0.26 -13.85 9.69
N GLY A 89 1.60 -13.73 9.73
CA GLY A 89 2.47 -14.90 9.73
C GLY A 89 2.38 -15.72 11.03
N PHE A 90 2.06 -15.12 12.18
CA PHE A 90 1.76 -15.88 13.42
C PHE A 90 0.39 -16.57 13.37
N PHE A 91 -0.61 -15.91 12.75
CA PHE A 91 -2.00 -16.37 12.75
C PHE A 91 -2.46 -16.91 11.38
N TYR A 92 -1.55 -17.29 10.48
CA TYR A 92 -1.92 -17.59 9.09
C TYR A 92 -2.89 -18.77 8.98
N ARG A 93 -2.60 -19.90 9.67
CA ARG A 93 -3.47 -21.10 9.67
C ARG A 93 -4.87 -20.82 10.21
N PRO A 94 -5.03 -20.22 11.41
CA PRO A 94 -6.35 -19.90 11.90
C PRO A 94 -7.05 -18.85 11.03
N ALA A 95 -6.31 -17.86 10.48
CA ALA A 95 -6.88 -16.85 9.60
C ALA A 95 -7.42 -17.45 8.28
N GLU A 96 -6.68 -18.33 7.62
CA GLU A 96 -7.16 -19.04 6.41
C GLU A 96 -8.38 -19.91 6.73
N SER A 97 -8.40 -20.58 7.89
CA SER A 97 -9.55 -21.38 8.31
C SER A 97 -10.79 -20.53 8.60
N GLN A 98 -10.65 -19.34 9.19
CA GLN A 98 -11.78 -18.49 9.54
C GLN A 98 -12.29 -17.65 8.36
N LEU A 99 -11.38 -17.22 7.49
CA LEU A 99 -11.73 -16.49 6.27
C LEU A 99 -12.11 -17.42 5.12
N GLN A 100 -11.90 -18.73 5.28
CA GLN A 100 -12.16 -19.77 4.27
C GLN A 100 -11.54 -19.42 2.90
N ALA A 101 -10.40 -18.73 2.93
CA ALA A 101 -9.76 -18.16 1.76
C ALA A 101 -8.25 -18.33 1.85
N GLN A 102 -7.59 -18.46 0.71
CA GLN A 102 -6.14 -18.42 0.63
C GLN A 102 -5.67 -16.98 0.81
N LEU A 103 -4.85 -16.71 1.82
CA LEU A 103 -4.45 -15.33 2.14
C LEU A 103 -3.22 -14.88 1.34
N VAL A 104 -2.36 -15.82 0.96
CA VAL A 104 -1.13 -15.58 0.21
C VAL A 104 -0.85 -16.75 -0.75
N ASP A 105 -0.34 -16.45 -1.94
CA ASP A 105 0.02 -17.43 -2.99
C ASP A 105 1.52 -17.47 -3.29
N MET A 106 2.30 -16.53 -2.71
CA MET A 106 3.76 -16.47 -2.78
C MET A 106 4.45 -17.48 -1.86
N TYR A 107 3.76 -18.52 -1.41
CA TYR A 107 4.25 -19.60 -0.55
C TYR A 107 4.83 -20.79 -1.33
N SER A 108 5.00 -20.65 -2.65
CA SER A 108 5.48 -21.75 -3.49
C SER A 108 6.87 -22.24 -3.04
N ILE A 109 6.99 -23.57 -2.90
CA ILE A 109 8.19 -24.29 -2.49
C ILE A 109 9.26 -24.28 -3.61
N ALA A 110 8.87 -23.91 -4.84
CA ALA A 110 9.76 -23.89 -5.99
C ALA A 110 10.85 -22.81 -5.87
N SER A 111 12.10 -23.24 -6.07
CA SER A 111 13.27 -22.36 -6.12
C SER A 111 13.12 -21.28 -7.20
N VAL A 112 13.57 -20.06 -6.89
CA VAL A 112 13.57 -18.95 -7.85
C VAL A 112 14.65 -19.19 -8.91
N THR A 113 14.26 -19.35 -10.17
CA THR A 113 15.23 -19.41 -11.28
C THR A 113 15.92 -18.06 -11.49
N LEU A 114 17.09 -18.05 -12.12
CA LEU A 114 17.81 -16.79 -12.42
C LEU A 114 16.95 -15.83 -13.26
N ALA A 115 16.20 -16.36 -14.23
CA ALA A 115 15.30 -15.57 -15.07
C ALA A 115 14.16 -14.93 -14.25
N GLN A 116 13.52 -15.68 -13.37
CA GLN A 116 12.47 -15.17 -12.47
C GLN A 116 13.04 -14.16 -11.46
N GLY A 117 14.24 -14.40 -10.94
CA GLY A 117 14.94 -13.46 -10.07
C GLY A 117 15.21 -12.13 -10.78
N ALA A 118 15.78 -12.18 -11.99
CA ALA A 118 16.00 -10.99 -12.82
C ALA A 118 14.68 -10.26 -13.14
N GLY A 119 13.61 -11.02 -13.44
CA GLY A 119 12.28 -10.48 -13.66
C GLY A 119 11.72 -9.74 -12.43
N LEU A 120 11.87 -10.31 -11.24
CA LEU A 120 11.45 -9.67 -9.98
C LEU A 120 12.25 -8.40 -9.67
N VAL A 121 13.57 -8.42 -9.88
CA VAL A 121 14.42 -7.21 -9.72
C VAL A 121 13.97 -6.12 -10.69
N LEU A 122 13.77 -6.46 -11.97
CA LEU A 122 13.37 -5.50 -12.99
C LEU A 122 11.98 -4.92 -12.69
N ALA A 123 11.01 -5.77 -12.36
CA ALA A 123 9.67 -5.33 -12.01
C ALA A 123 9.67 -4.44 -10.76
N GLY A 124 10.41 -4.82 -9.72
CA GLY A 124 10.63 -4.01 -8.53
C GLY A 124 11.26 -2.66 -8.90
N PHE A 125 12.32 -2.65 -9.70
CA PHE A 125 13.01 -1.44 -10.14
C PHE A 125 12.08 -0.47 -10.87
N LEU A 126 11.28 -0.96 -11.81
CA LEU A 126 10.31 -0.14 -12.53
C LEU A 126 9.23 0.45 -11.60
N VAL A 127 8.74 -0.33 -10.64
CA VAL A 127 7.79 0.15 -9.61
C VAL A 127 8.45 1.18 -8.70
N GLY A 128 9.69 0.97 -8.29
CA GLY A 128 10.48 1.87 -7.46
C GLY A 128 10.68 3.22 -8.13
N LEU A 129 11.25 3.21 -9.34
CA LEU A 129 11.50 4.38 -10.16
C LEU A 129 10.18 5.10 -10.50
N GLY A 130 9.18 4.37 -10.98
CA GLY A 130 7.89 4.91 -11.36
C GLY A 130 7.13 5.56 -10.20
N SER A 131 7.19 4.94 -9.01
CA SER A 131 6.54 5.50 -7.81
C SER A 131 7.23 6.77 -7.30
N LYS A 132 8.55 6.88 -7.51
CA LYS A 132 9.32 8.07 -7.17
C LYS A 132 9.03 9.21 -8.15
N LEU A 133 9.04 8.94 -9.45
CA LEU A 133 8.76 9.94 -10.50
C LEU A 133 7.32 10.45 -10.44
N SER A 134 6.34 9.58 -10.17
CA SER A 134 4.93 9.99 -10.05
C SER A 134 4.59 10.62 -8.69
N ASN A 135 5.48 10.50 -7.70
CA ASN A 135 5.26 10.88 -6.30
C ASN A 135 4.05 10.14 -5.67
N GLY A 136 3.91 8.85 -5.96
CA GLY A 136 2.82 8.02 -5.45
C GLY A 136 2.85 6.59 -5.95
N CYS A 137 1.93 5.77 -5.45
CA CYS A 137 1.68 4.40 -5.91
C CYS A 137 0.17 4.15 -5.98
N THR A 138 -0.27 2.89 -6.16
CA THR A 138 -1.70 2.52 -6.15
C THR A 138 -2.45 3.03 -4.93
N SER A 139 -1.93 2.90 -3.71
CA SER A 139 -2.64 3.40 -2.50
C SER A 139 -2.80 4.92 -2.50
N GLY A 140 -1.79 5.66 -3.00
CA GLY A 140 -1.78 7.12 -3.03
C GLY A 140 -2.60 7.72 -4.17
N HIS A 141 -2.41 7.24 -5.40
CA HIS A 141 -3.09 7.75 -6.59
C HIS A 141 -4.45 7.08 -6.81
N MET A 142 -4.56 5.76 -6.71
CA MET A 142 -5.83 5.05 -6.91
C MET A 142 -6.73 5.21 -5.69
N LEU A 143 -6.39 4.57 -4.57
CA LEU A 143 -7.28 4.49 -3.41
C LEU A 143 -7.56 5.87 -2.80
N CYS A 144 -6.53 6.61 -2.39
CA CYS A 144 -6.73 7.91 -1.75
C CYS A 144 -6.95 9.05 -2.74
N GLY A 145 -6.36 8.97 -3.93
CA GLY A 145 -6.36 10.04 -4.92
C GLY A 145 -7.65 10.14 -5.71
N VAL A 146 -8.14 9.00 -6.23
CA VAL A 146 -9.43 8.93 -6.94
C VAL A 146 -10.58 9.22 -5.98
N SER A 147 -10.52 8.74 -4.75
CA SER A 147 -11.53 9.04 -3.72
C SER A 147 -11.68 10.54 -3.43
N ARG A 148 -10.65 11.36 -3.69
CA ARG A 148 -10.72 12.81 -3.50
C ARG A 148 -10.94 13.57 -4.81
N LEU A 149 -11.12 12.85 -5.92
CA LEU A 149 -11.24 13.41 -7.26
C LEU A 149 -10.06 14.33 -7.61
N ALA A 150 -8.84 13.96 -7.17
CA ALA A 150 -7.65 14.75 -7.42
C ALA A 150 -7.19 14.57 -8.89
N PRO A 151 -7.14 15.64 -9.72
CA PRO A 151 -6.85 15.52 -11.15
C PRO A 151 -5.52 14.82 -11.45
N ARG A 152 -4.45 15.17 -10.72
CA ARG A 152 -3.14 14.52 -10.81
C ARG A 152 -3.24 13.00 -10.61
N SER A 153 -3.99 12.56 -9.61
CA SER A 153 -4.14 11.15 -9.29
C SER A 153 -5.05 10.40 -10.26
N LEU A 154 -6.07 11.07 -10.80
CA LEU A 154 -6.92 10.52 -11.86
C LEU A 154 -6.10 10.26 -13.12
N VAL A 155 -5.27 11.22 -13.54
CA VAL A 155 -4.36 11.06 -14.70
C VAL A 155 -3.34 9.96 -14.45
N ALA A 156 -2.71 9.93 -13.28
CA ALA A 156 -1.78 8.85 -12.94
C ALA A 156 -2.44 7.47 -13.01
N THR A 157 -3.67 7.35 -12.47
CA THR A 157 -4.44 6.09 -12.47
C THR A 157 -4.88 5.68 -13.87
N ALA A 158 -5.35 6.62 -14.67
CA ALA A 158 -5.68 6.40 -16.08
C ALA A 158 -4.46 6.04 -16.93
N THR A 159 -3.24 6.36 -16.47
CA THR A 159 -2.00 6.02 -17.17
C THR A 159 -1.45 4.67 -16.72
N PHE A 160 -1.28 4.43 -15.41
CA PHE A 160 -0.62 3.18 -14.96
C PHE A 160 -1.48 1.94 -15.21
N PHE A 161 -2.81 2.05 -15.16
CA PHE A 161 -3.70 0.88 -15.26
C PHE A 161 -3.65 0.24 -16.66
N PRO A 162 -3.79 0.98 -17.78
CA PRO A 162 -3.59 0.41 -19.12
C PRO A 162 -2.19 -0.16 -19.33
N PHE A 163 -1.15 0.50 -18.82
CA PHE A 163 0.22 -0.03 -18.92
C PHE A 163 0.40 -1.34 -18.14
N ALA A 164 -0.28 -1.49 -17.00
CA ALA A 164 -0.26 -2.74 -16.24
C ALA A 164 -0.97 -3.87 -17.00
N VAL A 165 -2.14 -3.59 -17.58
CA VAL A 165 -2.85 -4.54 -18.44
C VAL A 165 -1.96 -4.94 -19.62
N LEU A 166 -1.41 -3.97 -20.34
CA LEU A 166 -0.56 -4.22 -21.51
C LEU A 166 0.68 -5.03 -21.15
N ALA A 167 1.36 -4.67 -20.06
CA ALA A 167 2.54 -5.39 -19.59
C ALA A 167 2.21 -6.84 -19.23
N HIS A 168 1.10 -7.09 -18.54
CA HIS A 168 0.68 -8.44 -18.20
C HIS A 168 0.38 -9.26 -19.47
N LEU A 169 -0.36 -8.69 -20.42
CA LEU A 169 -0.75 -9.38 -21.66
C LEU A 169 0.44 -9.70 -22.57
N LEU A 170 1.44 -8.82 -22.62
CA LEU A 170 2.61 -8.98 -23.50
C LEU A 170 3.73 -9.79 -22.84
N LEU A 171 3.99 -9.56 -21.54
CA LEU A 171 5.18 -10.08 -20.85
C LEU A 171 4.86 -11.26 -19.93
N GLY A 172 3.60 -11.44 -19.49
CA GLY A 172 3.23 -12.45 -18.50
C GLY A 172 3.50 -13.91 -18.92
N ARG A 173 3.71 -14.18 -20.21
CA ARG A 173 4.07 -15.50 -20.75
C ARG A 173 5.57 -15.77 -20.79
N LEU A 174 6.40 -14.76 -20.53
CA LEU A 174 7.86 -14.93 -20.56
C LEU A 174 8.33 -15.70 -19.30
N PRO A 175 9.35 -16.56 -19.41
CA PRO A 175 9.88 -17.33 -18.27
C PRO A 175 10.27 -16.47 -17.05
N ALA A 176 10.69 -15.22 -17.30
CA ALA A 176 11.04 -14.26 -16.25
C ALA A 176 9.85 -13.76 -15.42
N PHE A 177 8.62 -13.87 -15.95
CA PHE A 177 7.38 -13.35 -15.34
C PHE A 177 6.31 -14.42 -15.16
N SER A 178 6.53 -15.64 -15.66
CA SER A 178 5.72 -16.81 -15.34
C SER A 178 6.12 -17.35 -13.98
N PHE A 179 5.43 -16.89 -12.95
CA PHE A 179 5.59 -17.40 -11.59
C PHE A 179 4.65 -18.58 -11.39
N ASP A 180 5.16 -19.71 -10.91
CA ASP A 180 4.34 -20.85 -10.46
C ASP A 180 3.60 -20.47 -9.17
N LEU A 181 2.54 -19.69 -9.34
CA LEU A 181 1.65 -19.25 -8.27
C LEU A 181 0.66 -20.37 -7.96
N VAL A 182 0.42 -20.60 -6.68
CA VAL A 182 -0.51 -21.65 -6.23
C VAL A 182 -1.91 -21.32 -6.75
N THR A 183 -2.53 -22.26 -7.47
CA THR A 183 -3.92 -22.13 -7.94
C THR A 183 -4.88 -22.12 -6.76
N GLU A 184 -5.72 -21.09 -6.65
CA GLU A 184 -6.68 -20.96 -5.56
C GLU A 184 -7.63 -22.16 -5.49
N GLY A 185 -7.73 -22.77 -4.31
CA GLY A 185 -8.75 -23.76 -3.98
C GLY A 185 -10.15 -23.12 -3.80
N PRO A 186 -11.21 -23.94 -3.60
CA PRO A 186 -12.56 -23.43 -3.36
C PRO A 186 -12.59 -22.55 -2.11
N VAL A 187 -13.10 -21.31 -2.27
CA VAL A 187 -13.18 -20.30 -1.21
C VAL A 187 -14.60 -20.27 -0.63
N GLY A 188 -14.71 -20.34 0.70
CA GLY A 188 -15.97 -20.22 1.43
C GLY A 188 -16.35 -18.76 1.70
N GLN A 189 -17.51 -18.55 2.33
CA GLN A 189 -17.89 -17.22 2.82
C GLN A 189 -17.23 -16.98 4.18
N PRO A 190 -16.60 -15.81 4.42
CA PRO A 190 -16.05 -15.49 5.73
C PRO A 190 -17.17 -15.42 6.77
N THR A 191 -16.95 -15.98 7.95
CA THR A 191 -17.92 -15.87 9.06
C THR A 191 -18.12 -14.39 9.42
N TRP A 192 -19.37 -13.95 9.60
CA TRP A 192 -19.69 -12.55 9.94
C TRP A 192 -18.96 -12.04 11.19
N GLN A 193 -18.65 -12.94 12.13
CA GLN A 193 -17.86 -12.65 13.33
C GLN A 193 -16.44 -12.22 12.98
N ALA A 194 -15.79 -12.90 12.04
CA ALA A 194 -14.45 -12.53 11.57
C ALA A 194 -14.47 -11.13 10.94
N VAL A 195 -15.53 -10.78 10.21
CA VAL A 195 -15.72 -9.45 9.62
C VAL A 195 -15.78 -8.36 10.69
N LEU A 196 -16.55 -8.57 11.77
CA LEU A 196 -16.65 -7.61 12.86
C LEU A 196 -15.34 -7.48 13.64
N VAL A 197 -14.68 -8.61 13.94
CA VAL A 197 -13.40 -8.63 14.65
C VAL A 197 -12.32 -7.88 13.87
N LEU A 198 -12.27 -8.06 12.54
CA LEU A 198 -11.33 -7.36 11.66
C LEU A 198 -11.54 -5.84 11.64
N GLN A 199 -12.72 -5.36 12.02
CA GLN A 199 -12.99 -3.92 12.12
C GLN A 199 -12.65 -3.35 13.50
N LEU A 200 -12.47 -4.15 14.55
CA LEU A 200 -12.18 -3.67 15.91
C LEU A 200 -11.04 -2.65 16.01
N PRO A 201 -9.93 -2.74 15.24
CA PRO A 201 -8.89 -1.73 15.32
C PRO A 201 -9.38 -0.32 14.97
N ILE A 202 -10.50 -0.16 14.24
CA ILE A 202 -11.13 1.16 13.99
C ILE A 202 -11.51 1.86 15.30
N LEU A 203 -12.01 1.12 16.28
CA LEU A 203 -12.45 1.67 17.55
C LEU A 203 -11.24 2.19 18.33
N PHE A 204 -10.12 1.48 18.22
CA PHE A 204 -8.88 1.82 18.90
C PHE A 204 -8.32 3.17 18.44
N TYR A 205 -8.13 3.42 17.14
CA TYR A 205 -7.60 4.72 16.71
C TYR A 205 -8.66 5.83 16.56
N ARG A 206 -9.96 5.50 16.57
CA ARG A 206 -11.02 6.52 16.56
C ARG A 206 -11.35 7.04 17.96
N TYR A 207 -11.47 6.16 18.95
CA TYR A 207 -11.80 6.53 20.32
C TYR A 207 -10.58 6.55 21.24
N GLY A 208 -9.67 5.58 21.08
CA GLY A 208 -8.43 5.52 21.86
C GLY A 208 -7.45 6.66 21.52
N ALA A 209 -7.44 7.19 20.29
CA ALA A 209 -6.60 8.34 19.96
C ALA A 209 -7.00 9.62 20.70
N ALA A 210 -8.31 9.84 20.90
CA ALA A 210 -8.81 10.97 21.70
C ALA A 210 -8.43 10.82 23.18
N PHE A 211 -8.48 9.59 23.69
CA PHE A 211 -8.05 9.27 25.05
C PHE A 211 -6.54 9.48 25.24
N ILE A 212 -5.72 8.97 24.30
CA ILE A 212 -4.25 9.16 24.31
C ILE A 212 -3.89 10.63 24.19
N ASN A 213 -4.63 11.42 23.39
CA ASN A 213 -4.45 12.86 23.31
C ASN A 213 -4.66 13.53 24.68
N GLY A 214 -5.68 13.12 25.43
CA GLY A 214 -5.94 13.64 26.78
C GLY A 214 -4.89 13.25 27.82
N LEU A 215 -4.21 12.12 27.65
CA LEU A 215 -3.22 11.61 28.61
C LEU A 215 -1.77 12.00 28.28
N ALA A 216 -1.37 11.85 27.02
CA ALA A 216 0.02 11.94 26.56
C ALA A 216 0.23 13.09 25.54
N GLY A 217 -0.83 13.77 25.12
CA GLY A 217 -0.77 14.90 24.19
C GLY A 217 -0.85 14.54 22.71
N GLU A 218 -0.96 15.60 21.89
CA GLU A 218 -1.26 15.52 20.44
C GLU A 218 -0.17 14.75 19.67
N ARG A 219 1.10 14.89 20.09
CA ARG A 219 2.27 14.22 19.50
C ARG A 219 2.14 12.70 19.52
N TYR A 220 1.87 12.12 20.70
CA TYR A 220 1.77 10.67 20.86
C TYR A 220 0.48 10.13 20.22
N ALA A 221 -0.63 10.87 20.32
CA ALA A 221 -1.86 10.50 19.63
C ALA A 221 -1.64 10.36 18.11
N ARG A 222 -0.93 11.32 17.50
CA ARG A 222 -0.59 11.31 16.07
C ARG A 222 0.25 10.08 15.67
N GLN A 223 1.23 9.71 16.50
CA GLN A 223 2.10 8.55 16.28
C GLN A 223 1.31 7.23 16.36
N VAL A 224 0.50 7.07 17.41
CA VAL A 224 -0.33 5.87 17.59
C VAL A 224 -1.34 5.72 16.46
N VAL A 225 -1.96 6.82 16.03
CA VAL A 225 -2.86 6.82 14.87
C VAL A 225 -2.13 6.39 13.60
N ALA A 226 -0.93 6.92 13.32
CA ALA A 226 -0.16 6.57 12.13
C ALA A 226 0.17 5.06 12.08
N PHE A 227 0.57 4.49 13.21
CA PHE A 227 0.83 3.05 13.33
C PHE A 227 -0.47 2.24 13.19
N ALA A 228 -1.50 2.55 13.98
CA ALA A 228 -2.73 1.76 14.05
C ALA A 228 -3.55 1.80 12.76
N THR A 229 -3.62 2.95 12.08
CA THR A 229 -4.26 3.05 10.77
C THR A 229 -3.51 2.27 9.70
N SER A 230 -2.18 2.24 9.74
CA SER A 230 -1.37 1.45 8.81
C SER A 230 -1.47 -0.05 9.10
N PHE A 231 -1.57 -0.44 10.37
CA PHE A 231 -1.88 -1.82 10.77
C PHE A 231 -3.26 -2.26 10.23
N GLN A 232 -4.30 -1.44 10.39
CA GLN A 232 -5.61 -1.71 9.81
C GLN A 232 -5.56 -1.77 8.27
N PHE A 233 -4.76 -0.91 7.65
CA PHE A 233 -4.54 -0.95 6.20
C PHE A 233 -3.90 -2.29 5.78
N ALA A 234 -2.91 -2.79 6.51
CA ALA A 234 -2.33 -4.12 6.27
C ALA A 234 -3.38 -5.23 6.38
N LEU A 235 -4.23 -5.22 7.42
CA LEU A 235 -5.33 -6.18 7.54
C LEU A 235 -6.30 -6.08 6.34
N GLY A 236 -6.59 -4.87 5.87
CA GLY A 236 -7.38 -4.65 4.66
C GLY A 236 -6.74 -5.23 3.40
N LEU A 237 -5.41 -5.11 3.24
CA LEU A 237 -4.66 -5.71 2.12
C LEU A 237 -4.73 -7.24 2.17
N ILE A 238 -4.61 -7.82 3.37
CA ILE A 238 -4.68 -9.26 3.62
C ILE A 238 -6.06 -9.79 3.23
N VAL A 239 -7.11 -9.21 3.81
CA VAL A 239 -8.49 -9.67 3.62
C VAL A 239 -8.95 -9.42 2.19
N SER A 240 -8.54 -8.32 1.55
CA SER A 240 -8.90 -8.07 0.14
C SER A 240 -8.25 -9.05 -0.83
N GLY A 241 -7.20 -9.76 -0.41
CA GLY A 241 -6.40 -10.62 -1.26
C GLY A 241 -5.41 -9.87 -2.14
N MET A 242 -5.12 -8.59 -1.85
CA MET A 242 -4.10 -7.82 -2.57
C MET A 242 -2.67 -8.30 -2.29
N LEU A 243 -2.48 -9.22 -1.33
CA LEU A 243 -1.24 -9.94 -1.10
C LEU A 243 -0.97 -11.03 -2.15
N ARG A 244 -1.98 -11.40 -2.95
CA ARG A 244 -1.90 -12.46 -3.97
C ARG A 244 -1.62 -11.86 -5.35
N PRO A 245 -0.38 -11.92 -5.87
CA PRO A 245 -0.07 -11.66 -7.27
C PRO A 245 -1.03 -12.33 -8.25
N SER A 246 -1.44 -13.58 -8.04
CA SER A 246 -2.33 -14.29 -8.97
C SER A 246 -3.65 -13.55 -9.14
N LYS A 247 -4.27 -13.13 -8.04
CA LYS A 247 -5.51 -12.34 -8.04
C LYS A 247 -5.37 -11.02 -8.79
N ILE A 248 -4.22 -10.36 -8.64
CA ILE A 248 -3.91 -9.11 -9.34
C ILE A 248 -3.72 -9.34 -10.85
N LEU A 249 -2.92 -10.33 -11.22
CA LEU A 249 -2.62 -10.65 -12.62
C LEU A 249 -3.89 -11.15 -13.35
N ASN A 250 -4.69 -12.01 -12.70
CA ASN A 250 -5.97 -12.49 -13.24
C ASN A 250 -6.97 -11.35 -13.44
N PHE A 251 -6.95 -10.32 -12.59
CA PHE A 251 -7.77 -9.12 -12.81
C PHE A 251 -7.28 -8.28 -13.99
N LEU A 252 -5.96 -8.20 -14.20
CA LEU A 252 -5.34 -7.50 -15.35
C LEU A 252 -5.48 -8.27 -16.67
N GLN A 253 -5.87 -9.55 -16.65
CA GLN A 253 -6.11 -10.38 -17.83
C GLN A 253 -7.43 -10.03 -18.54
N ILE A 254 -7.60 -8.76 -18.90
CA ILE A 254 -8.79 -8.24 -19.57
C ILE A 254 -8.72 -8.60 -21.05
N THR A 255 -9.14 -9.82 -21.39
CA THR A 255 -9.25 -10.28 -22.78
C THR A 255 -10.62 -10.92 -23.04
N PRO A 256 -11.18 -10.81 -24.26
CA PRO A 256 -12.44 -11.48 -24.60
C PRO A 256 -12.41 -12.99 -24.38
N ALA A 257 -11.26 -13.63 -24.58
CA ALA A 257 -11.07 -15.05 -24.32
C ALA A 257 -11.12 -15.36 -22.82
N ALA A 258 -10.36 -14.62 -21.99
CA ALA A 258 -10.34 -14.85 -20.54
C ALA A 258 -11.70 -14.63 -19.86
N MET A 259 -12.49 -13.68 -20.37
CA MET A 259 -13.87 -13.44 -19.91
C MET A 259 -14.81 -14.60 -20.27
N LYS A 260 -14.63 -15.26 -21.42
CA LYS A 260 -15.43 -16.41 -21.85
C LYS A 260 -15.04 -17.70 -21.13
N ASP A 261 -13.74 -17.91 -20.94
CA ASP A 261 -13.18 -19.13 -20.37
C ASP A 261 -13.22 -19.14 -18.82
N GLY A 262 -13.67 -18.04 -18.20
CA GLY A 262 -13.77 -17.92 -16.74
C GLY A 262 -12.42 -17.86 -16.01
N SER A 263 -11.35 -17.50 -16.73
CA SER A 263 -10.01 -17.28 -16.16
C SER A 263 -9.83 -15.86 -15.61
N TRP A 264 -10.59 -14.89 -16.11
CA TRP A 264 -10.59 -13.52 -15.59
C TRP A 264 -11.29 -13.43 -14.23
N ASP A 265 -10.61 -12.82 -13.24
CA ASP A 265 -11.17 -12.59 -11.89
C ASP A 265 -11.53 -11.10 -11.68
N PRO A 266 -12.81 -10.73 -11.66
CA PRO A 266 -13.25 -9.34 -11.43
C PRO A 266 -13.25 -8.92 -9.96
N SER A 267 -12.82 -9.77 -9.01
CA SER A 267 -12.94 -9.51 -7.57
C SER A 267 -12.33 -8.17 -7.12
N LEU A 268 -11.19 -7.75 -7.70
CA LEU A 268 -10.54 -6.49 -7.34
C LEU A 268 -11.36 -5.25 -7.69
N ALA A 269 -12.38 -5.35 -8.55
CA ALA A 269 -13.32 -4.25 -8.79
C ALA A 269 -14.08 -3.85 -7.51
N MET A 270 -14.23 -4.77 -6.54
CA MET A 270 -14.84 -4.46 -5.24
C MET A 270 -14.06 -3.43 -4.43
N ILE A 271 -12.75 -3.24 -4.72
CA ILE A 271 -11.95 -2.14 -4.13
C ILE A 271 -12.50 -0.78 -4.55
N ILE A 272 -12.93 -0.66 -5.80
CA ILE A 272 -13.56 0.57 -6.29
C ILE A 272 -14.90 0.77 -5.59
N LEU A 273 -15.70 -0.28 -5.47
CA LEU A 273 -17.06 -0.22 -4.90
C LEU A 273 -17.09 0.07 -3.40
N ALA A 274 -16.23 -0.56 -2.59
CA ALA A 274 -16.27 -0.47 -1.13
C ALA A 274 -15.10 0.30 -0.51
N GLY A 275 -13.99 0.46 -1.24
CA GLY A 275 -12.85 1.26 -0.80
C GLY A 275 -12.93 2.70 -1.30
N ILE A 276 -13.08 2.89 -2.62
CA ILE A 276 -12.99 4.21 -3.27
C ILE A 276 -14.32 4.95 -3.23
N LEU A 277 -15.41 4.31 -3.68
CA LEU A 277 -16.70 4.97 -3.86
C LEU A 277 -17.27 5.58 -2.57
N PRO A 278 -17.29 4.89 -1.40
CA PRO A 278 -17.83 5.48 -0.17
C PRO A 278 -17.02 6.70 0.27
N GLN A 279 -15.69 6.66 0.15
CA GLN A 279 -14.84 7.82 0.44
C GLN A 279 -15.07 8.97 -0.56
N ALA A 280 -15.28 8.66 -1.84
CA ALA A 280 -15.62 9.66 -2.85
C ALA A 280 -16.95 10.35 -2.54
N LEU A 281 -17.95 9.58 -2.12
CA LEU A 281 -19.25 10.12 -1.69
C LEU A 281 -19.09 11.03 -0.47
N VAL A 282 -18.39 10.59 0.56
CA VAL A 282 -18.12 11.40 1.77
C VAL A 282 -17.33 12.67 1.42
N TRP A 283 -16.36 12.57 0.50
CA TRP A 283 -15.57 13.70 0.03
C TRP A 283 -16.44 14.75 -0.67
N VAL A 284 -17.27 14.34 -1.63
CA VAL A 284 -18.14 15.25 -2.39
C VAL A 284 -19.25 15.83 -1.51
N ALA A 285 -19.85 15.02 -0.64
CA ALA A 285 -20.99 15.44 0.18
C ALA A 285 -20.60 16.43 1.30
N SER A 286 -19.46 16.20 1.97
CA SER A 286 -19.11 16.96 3.18
C SER A 286 -17.64 17.38 3.22
N LEU A 287 -16.71 16.43 3.05
CA LEU A 287 -15.31 16.65 3.43
C LEU A 287 -14.60 17.71 2.58
N ARG A 288 -14.94 17.81 1.29
CA ARG A 288 -14.38 18.82 0.39
C ARG A 288 -14.70 20.24 0.84
N LYS A 289 -15.91 20.48 1.35
CA LYS A 289 -16.31 21.80 1.87
C LYS A 289 -15.60 22.09 3.18
N TYR A 290 -15.58 21.12 4.09
CA TYR A 290 -14.90 21.22 5.38
C TYR A 290 -13.42 21.57 5.24
N VAL A 291 -12.66 20.79 4.46
CA VAL A 291 -11.20 21.02 4.28
C VAL A 291 -10.88 22.33 3.57
N ARG A 292 -11.82 22.90 2.79
CA ARG A 292 -11.64 24.19 2.11
C ARG A 292 -12.01 25.39 2.97
N GLN A 293 -12.71 25.20 4.08
CA GLN A 293 -13.07 26.29 4.97
C GLN A 293 -11.85 26.78 5.74
N SER A 294 -11.64 28.10 5.72
CA SER A 294 -10.60 28.79 6.49
C SER A 294 -10.77 28.49 7.98
N GLY A 295 -9.68 28.05 8.62
CA GLY A 295 -9.66 27.76 10.06
C GLY A 295 -9.93 26.30 10.45
N THR A 296 -10.23 25.41 9.50
CA THR A 296 -10.31 23.97 9.79
C THR A 296 -8.92 23.34 9.87
N ARG A 297 -8.72 22.44 10.83
CA ARG A 297 -7.48 21.66 10.98
C ARG A 297 -7.79 20.17 11.20
N PRO A 298 -6.89 19.27 10.82
CA PRO A 298 -6.95 17.86 11.23
C PRO A 298 -6.97 17.72 12.75
N ALA A 299 -7.42 16.56 13.25
CA ALA A 299 -7.56 16.35 14.70
C ALA A 299 -6.21 16.41 15.46
N PHE A 300 -5.13 15.91 14.84
CA PHE A 300 -3.80 15.83 15.43
C PHE A 300 -2.71 16.45 14.55
N ALA A 301 -3.07 17.42 13.70
CA ALA A 301 -2.09 18.16 12.92
C ALA A 301 -2.53 19.61 12.73
N GLU A 302 -1.54 20.50 12.58
CA GLU A 302 -1.78 21.94 12.46
C GLU A 302 -2.39 22.34 11.12
N LYS A 303 -2.07 21.60 10.05
CA LYS A 303 -2.50 21.92 8.68
C LYS A 303 -2.80 20.66 7.88
N TRP A 304 -3.73 20.79 6.93
CA TRP A 304 -3.95 19.77 5.90
C TRP A 304 -2.73 19.69 4.98
N SER A 305 -2.15 18.51 4.84
CA SER A 305 -0.97 18.23 3.99
C SER A 305 -1.37 17.70 2.60
N ILE A 306 -2.60 17.98 2.18
CA ILE A 306 -3.15 17.48 0.91
C ILE A 306 -3.11 18.54 -0.19
N PRO A 307 -2.74 18.17 -1.43
CA PRO A 307 -2.85 19.08 -2.55
C PRO A 307 -4.34 19.27 -2.90
N ILE A 308 -4.87 20.45 -2.59
CA ILE A 308 -6.24 20.83 -2.94
C ILE A 308 -6.23 21.34 -4.39
N PRO A 309 -7.12 20.84 -5.28
CA PRO A 309 -7.18 21.32 -6.65
C PRO A 309 -7.54 22.82 -6.69
N GLY A 310 -6.60 23.65 -7.12
CA GLY A 310 -6.80 25.06 -7.44
C GLY A 310 -7.12 25.27 -8.93
N PRO A 311 -7.29 26.54 -9.38
CA PRO A 311 -7.56 26.87 -10.78
C PRO A 311 -6.48 26.36 -11.75
N GLU A 312 -5.24 26.18 -11.28
CA GLU A 312 -4.10 25.73 -12.08
C GLU A 312 -3.78 24.23 -11.96
N TRP A 313 -4.79 23.37 -11.83
CA TRP A 313 -4.60 21.92 -11.65
C TRP A 313 -3.75 21.25 -12.75
N ARG A 314 -3.74 21.82 -13.96
CA ARG A 314 -2.95 21.35 -15.10
C ARG A 314 -1.43 21.44 -14.86
N LYS A 315 -0.96 22.42 -14.08
CA LYS A 315 0.47 22.55 -13.76
C LYS A 315 0.99 21.38 -12.92
N GLY A 316 0.10 20.64 -12.25
CA GLY A 316 0.44 19.45 -11.49
C GLY A 316 0.55 18.16 -12.32
N ILE A 317 0.30 18.23 -13.63
CA ILE A 317 0.41 17.11 -14.59
C ILE A 317 1.57 17.42 -15.52
N ASP A 318 2.71 16.81 -15.22
CA ASP A 318 3.95 16.93 -15.99
C ASP A 318 4.30 15.61 -16.68
N ALA A 319 5.26 15.65 -17.60
CA ALA A 319 5.77 14.45 -18.25
C ALA A 319 6.36 13.46 -17.23
N ARG A 320 6.92 13.96 -16.12
CA ARG A 320 7.48 13.17 -15.03
C ARG A 320 6.41 12.27 -14.39
N LEU A 321 5.21 12.80 -14.14
CA LEU A 321 4.06 12.05 -13.63
C LEU A 321 3.64 10.94 -14.60
N ILE A 322 3.51 11.26 -15.88
CA ILE A 322 3.01 10.32 -16.91
C ILE A 322 4.02 9.19 -17.12
N ILE A 323 5.30 9.52 -17.30
CA ILE A 323 6.38 8.55 -17.45
C ILE A 323 6.49 7.69 -16.19
N GLY A 324 6.45 8.32 -15.01
CA GLY A 324 6.47 7.60 -13.73
C GLY A 324 5.30 6.64 -13.57
N ALA A 325 4.09 7.07 -13.92
CA ALA A 325 2.88 6.23 -13.88
C ALA A 325 2.96 5.07 -14.88
N ALA A 326 3.46 5.30 -16.09
CA ALA A 326 3.65 4.26 -17.09
C ALA A 326 4.68 3.19 -16.64
N LEU A 327 5.83 3.61 -16.11
CA LEU A 327 6.85 2.71 -15.56
C LEU A 327 6.30 1.90 -14.37
N PHE A 328 5.60 2.57 -13.45
CA PHE A 328 4.94 1.93 -12.31
C PHE A 328 3.93 0.88 -12.77
N GLY A 329 3.07 1.24 -13.73
CA GLY A 329 2.07 0.34 -14.31
C GLY A 329 2.71 -0.88 -14.94
N THR A 330 3.76 -0.67 -15.74
CA THR A 330 4.51 -1.75 -16.40
C THR A 330 5.08 -2.74 -15.38
N GLY A 331 5.83 -2.26 -14.38
CA GLY A 331 6.41 -3.11 -13.35
C GLY A 331 5.35 -3.83 -12.49
N TRP A 332 4.25 -3.15 -12.17
CA TRP A 332 3.13 -3.75 -11.45
C TRP A 332 2.44 -4.85 -12.26
N GLY A 333 2.24 -4.65 -13.58
CA GLY A 333 1.64 -5.65 -14.47
C GLY A 333 2.53 -6.87 -14.75
N MET A 334 3.85 -6.73 -14.61
CA MET A 334 4.80 -7.83 -14.81
C MET A 334 4.76 -8.89 -13.71
N CYS A 335 4.51 -8.50 -12.45
CA CYS A 335 4.60 -9.41 -11.31
C CYS A 335 3.42 -9.33 -10.32
N GLY A 336 2.51 -8.38 -10.47
CA GLY A 336 1.37 -8.18 -9.57
C GLY A 336 1.74 -7.64 -8.19
N ILE A 337 3.01 -7.35 -7.91
CA ILE A 337 3.47 -6.91 -6.58
C ILE A 337 3.44 -5.38 -6.48
N CYS A 338 2.93 -4.86 -5.36
CA CYS A 338 2.91 -3.45 -5.01
C CYS A 338 3.68 -3.21 -3.68
N PRO A 339 4.14 -1.97 -3.40
CA PRO A 339 4.90 -1.67 -2.19
C PRO A 339 4.18 -2.00 -0.87
N GLY A 340 2.85 -1.81 -0.82
CA GLY A 340 2.02 -2.15 0.34
C GLY A 340 2.01 -3.65 0.63
N PRO A 341 1.48 -4.48 -0.30
CA PRO A 341 1.56 -5.93 -0.20
C PRO A 341 2.97 -6.45 0.07
N ALA A 342 4.01 -5.90 -0.59
CA ALA A 342 5.39 -6.31 -0.36
C ALA A 342 5.86 -6.08 1.09
N ALA A 343 5.50 -4.95 1.70
CA ALA A 343 5.82 -4.69 3.10
C ALA A 343 5.09 -5.66 4.05
N VAL A 344 3.82 -5.96 3.80
CA VAL A 344 3.06 -6.91 4.62
C VAL A 344 3.61 -8.33 4.46
N LEU A 345 3.93 -8.75 3.23
CA LEU A 345 4.54 -10.06 2.96
C LEU A 345 5.91 -10.20 3.61
N LEU A 346 6.74 -9.14 3.58
CA LEU A 346 8.02 -9.15 4.30
C LEU A 346 7.81 -9.39 5.80
N GLY A 347 6.84 -8.71 6.41
CA GLY A 347 6.48 -8.92 7.81
C GLY A 347 6.02 -10.35 8.10
N ALA A 348 5.21 -10.94 7.21
CA ALA A 348 4.76 -12.34 7.36
C ALA A 348 5.91 -13.35 7.25
N GLY A 349 6.90 -13.08 6.39
CA GLY A 349 8.08 -13.93 6.30
C GLY A 349 9.01 -13.83 7.52
N MET A 350 9.07 -12.67 8.19
CA MET A 350 9.87 -12.49 9.40
C MET A 350 9.37 -13.30 10.60
N SER A 351 8.08 -13.64 10.68
CA SER A 351 7.55 -14.46 11.77
C SER A 351 7.77 -15.96 11.58
N GLY A 352 8.54 -16.37 10.57
CA GLY A 352 8.64 -17.78 10.14
C GLY A 352 7.35 -18.28 9.49
N GLY A 353 6.43 -17.36 9.18
CA GLY A 353 5.13 -17.67 8.62
C GLY A 353 5.20 -18.06 7.16
N MET A 354 6.30 -17.80 6.43
CA MET A 354 6.53 -18.14 5.01
C MET A 354 7.69 -19.12 4.84
N ASP A 355 7.59 -20.01 3.84
CA ASP A 355 8.72 -20.83 3.39
C ASP A 355 9.84 -19.94 2.83
N GLY A 356 11.10 -20.38 2.99
CA GLY A 356 12.28 -19.59 2.60
C GLY A 356 12.28 -19.16 1.13
N CYS A 357 11.75 -19.98 0.22
CA CYS A 357 11.62 -19.64 -1.20
C CYS A 357 10.67 -18.47 -1.44
N GLY A 358 9.54 -18.43 -0.72
CA GLY A 358 8.53 -17.38 -0.85
C GLY A 358 9.00 -16.03 -0.36
N LEU A 359 9.68 -16.02 0.80
CA LEU A 359 10.33 -14.83 1.34
C LEU A 359 11.37 -14.27 0.37
N TRP A 360 12.17 -15.14 -0.26
CA TRP A 360 13.22 -14.70 -1.18
C TRP A 360 12.66 -13.96 -2.41
N ARG A 361 11.50 -14.37 -2.94
CA ARG A 361 10.84 -13.64 -4.05
C ARG A 361 10.51 -12.21 -3.66
N VAL A 362 9.97 -12.01 -2.45
CA VAL A 362 9.62 -10.69 -1.93
C VAL A 362 10.87 -9.85 -1.70
N VAL A 363 11.92 -10.44 -1.12
CA VAL A 363 13.20 -9.76 -0.87
C VAL A 363 13.86 -9.31 -2.17
N ILE A 364 13.94 -10.19 -3.19
CA ILE A 364 14.48 -9.85 -4.52
C ILE A 364 13.72 -8.66 -5.11
N TRP A 365 12.39 -8.69 -5.06
CA TRP A 365 11.56 -7.60 -5.56
C TRP A 365 11.79 -6.30 -4.79
N ILE A 366 11.92 -6.35 -3.46
CA ILE A 366 12.19 -5.17 -2.62
C ILE A 366 13.55 -4.56 -2.96
N VAL A 367 14.58 -5.37 -3.22
CA VAL A 367 15.90 -4.88 -3.68
C VAL A 367 15.76 -4.11 -4.99
N GLY A 368 14.98 -4.64 -5.94
CA GLY A 368 14.60 -3.93 -7.16
C GLY A 368 13.89 -2.60 -6.83
N PHE A 369 12.86 -2.63 -6.00
CA PHE A 369 12.07 -1.45 -5.63
C PHE A 369 12.92 -0.33 -5.00
N VAL A 370 13.80 -0.68 -4.07
CA VAL A 370 14.69 0.29 -3.42
C VAL A 370 15.70 0.86 -4.42
N SER A 371 16.34 0.02 -5.23
CA SER A 371 17.31 0.48 -6.23
C SER A 371 16.67 1.41 -7.28
N GLY A 372 15.46 1.11 -7.74
CA GLY A 372 14.70 1.99 -8.64
C GLY A 372 14.32 3.32 -7.99
N GLY A 373 13.91 3.29 -6.71
CA GLY A 373 13.62 4.50 -5.93
C GLY A 373 14.82 5.43 -5.78
N LEU A 374 16.01 4.85 -5.54
CA LEU A 374 17.27 5.58 -5.44
C LEU A 374 17.69 6.16 -6.80
N ALA A 375 17.55 5.41 -7.89
CA ALA A 375 17.80 5.93 -9.24
C ALA A 375 16.90 7.14 -9.56
N GLY A 376 15.63 7.08 -9.16
CA GLY A 376 14.68 8.18 -9.32
C GLY A 376 14.95 9.43 -8.47
N HIS A 377 15.91 9.39 -7.53
CA HIS A 377 16.38 10.59 -6.84
C HIS A 377 17.39 11.41 -7.65
N VAL A 378 18.10 10.75 -8.58
CA VAL A 378 19.13 11.37 -9.43
C VAL A 378 18.52 11.98 -10.70
N LEU A 379 17.32 11.51 -11.08
CA LEU A 379 16.51 11.99 -12.21
C LEU A 379 15.47 13.03 -11.74
#